data_AF-A0ABC8UXT5-F1
#
_entry.id   AF-A0ABC8UXT5-F1
#
_cell.length_a   1.000
_cell.length_b   1.000
_cell.length_c   1.000
_cell.angle_alpha   90.00
_cell.angle_beta   90.00
_cell.angle_gamma   90.00
#
_symmetry.space_group_name_H-M   'P 1'
#
loop_
_entity.id
_entity.type
_entity.pdbx_description
1 polymer ?
#
loop_
_entity_poly.entity_id
_entity_poly.type
_entity_poly.pdbx_seq_one_letter_code
_entity_poly.pdbx_strand_id
1 'polypeptide(L)'
;MRKGCHKMILTYNSTYFDGTRTYGGYSDIIVVKEHFVICWPDNLPLDVGSPLRNFGLDKPGMYISVVGLGVLGHVAMKLAKAFGAKVTVISTSPAKKKEAIEHLGPDSFLVSSDQAQLQHDGKLTLLGSPKALELPVMPMLAGRKIVAGSGIGGIKETQEMIEFCAKHNITADVEVIPMKYVNTAMDCLAKADVRYQFVINIGNMLKAA
;
A
#
# COMPACT_ATOMS: atom_id res chain seq x y z
N MET A 1 0.68 -6.18 16.12
CA MET A 1 -0.65 -5.74 15.68
C MET A 1 -1.51 -6.96 15.45
N ARG A 2 -2.56 -7.14 16.27
CA ARG A 2 -3.55 -8.22 16.10
C ARG A 2 -4.77 -7.60 15.42
N LYS A 3 -5.10 -8.07 14.21
CA LYS A 3 -6.29 -7.61 13.46
C LYS A 3 -7.54 -7.71 14.34
N GLY A 4 -8.38 -6.69 14.31
CA GLY A 4 -9.66 -6.65 15.05
C GLY A 4 -9.58 -6.30 16.55
N CYS A 5 -8.39 -6.00 17.09
CA CYS A 5 -8.27 -5.58 18.50
C CYS A 5 -8.93 -4.21 18.73
N HIS A 6 -9.85 -4.12 19.69
CA HIS A 6 -10.54 -2.87 20.03
C HIS A 6 -9.64 -1.87 20.79
N LYS A 7 -8.53 -2.34 21.38
CA LYS A 7 -7.51 -1.52 22.04
C LYS A 7 -6.23 -1.52 21.20
N MET A 8 -6.32 -0.94 20.01
CA MET A 8 -5.17 -0.75 19.13
C MET A 8 -4.43 0.52 19.52
N ILE A 9 -3.13 0.40 19.81
CA ILE A 9 -2.23 1.55 19.99
C ILE A 9 -1.49 1.77 18.69
N LEU A 10 -1.60 2.98 18.13
CA LEU A 10 -0.92 3.36 16.88
C LEU A 10 0.53 3.76 17.15
N THR A 11 1.37 3.60 16.12
CA THR A 11 2.81 3.91 16.17
C THR A 11 3.09 5.35 16.61
N TYR A 12 2.22 6.30 16.26
CA TYR A 12 2.34 7.69 16.69
C TYR A 12 0.96 8.29 17.01
N ASN A 13 0.97 9.38 17.78
CA ASN A 13 -0.23 10.15 18.15
C ASN A 13 -1.32 9.29 18.84
N SER A 14 -0.89 8.30 19.62
CA SER A 14 -1.76 7.47 20.45
C SER A 14 -1.28 7.49 21.91
N THR A 15 -2.10 7.00 22.83
CA THR A 15 -1.73 6.85 24.24
C THR A 15 -1.22 5.44 24.48
N TYR A 16 -0.02 5.32 25.01
CA TYR A 16 0.60 4.04 25.37
C TYR A 16 0.06 3.51 26.71
N PHE A 17 0.44 2.29 27.08
CA PHE A 17 -0.07 1.63 28.29
C PHE A 17 0.27 2.36 29.60
N ASP A 18 1.37 3.12 29.60
CA ASP A 18 1.85 3.92 30.73
C ASP A 18 1.28 5.37 30.73
N GLY A 19 0.37 5.68 29.81
CA GLY A 19 -0.21 7.01 29.66
C GLY A 19 0.61 7.99 28.82
N THR A 20 1.81 7.62 28.37
CA THR A 20 2.64 8.47 27.51
C THR A 20 2.10 8.53 26.08
N ARG A 21 2.51 9.55 25.33
CA ARG A 21 2.19 9.65 23.90
C ARG A 21 3.17 8.83 23.07
N THR A 22 2.68 8.11 22.07
CA THR A 22 3.53 7.41 21.10
C THR A 22 4.09 8.38 20.06
N TYR A 23 5.39 8.24 19.76
CA TYR A 23 6.11 9.00 18.73
C TYR A 23 6.59 8.06 17.63
N GLY A 24 6.51 8.52 16.37
CA GLY A 24 6.82 7.70 15.20
C GLY A 24 8.30 7.66 14.83
N GLY A 25 8.59 7.07 13.67
CA GLY A 25 9.96 6.83 13.18
C GLY A 25 10.67 8.05 12.58
N TYR A 26 10.13 9.27 12.71
CA TYR A 26 10.86 10.50 12.35
C TYR A 26 11.73 10.92 13.54
N SER A 27 12.57 9.99 13.98
CA SER A 27 13.37 10.01 15.20
C SER A 27 14.63 9.18 14.97
N ASP A 28 15.68 9.44 15.75
CA ASP A 28 16.92 8.67 15.73
C ASP A 28 16.74 7.24 16.27
N ILE A 29 15.88 7.07 17.28
CA ILE A 29 15.61 5.80 17.94
C ILE A 29 14.11 5.63 18.19
N ILE A 30 13.61 4.39 18.02
CA ILE A 30 12.28 3.96 18.47
C ILE A 30 12.39 2.69 19.31
N VAL A 31 11.64 2.61 20.40
CA VAL A 31 11.55 1.43 21.27
C VAL A 31 10.17 0.81 21.11
N VAL A 32 10.13 -0.48 20.75
CA VAL A 32 8.90 -1.20 20.41
C VAL A 32 8.88 -2.55 21.12
N LYS A 33 7.70 -3.02 21.54
CA LYS A 33 7.54 -4.40 22.04
C LYS A 33 7.88 -5.40 20.94
N GLU A 34 8.68 -6.41 21.26
CA GLU A 34 9.20 -7.43 20.33
C GLU A 34 8.15 -8.03 19.38
N HIS A 35 6.94 -8.29 19.89
CA HIS A 35 5.84 -8.88 19.12
C HIS A 35 5.34 -7.98 17.96
N PHE A 36 5.75 -6.72 17.94
CA PHE A 36 5.39 -5.74 16.92
C PHE A 36 6.58 -5.37 16.02
N VAL A 37 7.74 -6.00 16.24
CA VAL A 37 8.92 -5.88 15.39
C VAL A 37 8.86 -6.97 14.31
N ILE A 38 9.23 -6.59 13.10
CA ILE A 38 9.34 -7.50 11.95
C ILE A 38 10.81 -7.85 11.74
N CYS A 39 11.10 -9.12 11.49
CA CYS A 39 12.43 -9.57 11.11
C CYS A 39 12.66 -9.22 9.64
N TRP A 40 13.66 -8.36 9.38
CA TRP A 40 13.98 -7.91 8.04
C TRP A 40 14.83 -8.95 7.28
N PRO A 41 14.48 -9.35 6.05
CA PRO A 41 15.30 -10.23 5.24
C PRO A 41 16.58 -9.54 4.75
N ASP A 42 17.74 -10.18 4.91
CA ASP A 42 19.05 -9.62 4.54
C ASP A 42 19.17 -9.25 3.05
N ASN A 43 18.41 -9.93 2.19
CA ASN A 43 18.42 -9.74 0.74
C ASN A 43 17.42 -8.69 0.24
N LEU A 44 16.68 -8.02 1.13
CA LEU A 44 15.73 -6.97 0.78
C LEU A 44 16.33 -5.59 1.10
N PRO A 45 16.39 -4.64 0.15
CA PRO A 45 16.86 -3.29 0.45
C PRO A 45 15.88 -2.61 1.41
N LEU A 46 16.40 -1.82 2.36
CA LEU A 46 15.67 -1.27 3.54
C LEU A 46 14.51 -0.29 3.20
N ASP A 47 14.16 -0.14 1.93
CA ASP A 47 13.22 0.86 1.39
C ASP A 47 11.87 0.28 0.90
N VAL A 48 11.46 -0.91 1.36
CA VAL A 48 10.28 -1.64 0.81
C VAL A 48 9.14 -1.93 1.82
N GLY A 49 7.87 -1.72 1.44
CA GLY A 49 6.66 -2.27 2.10
C GLY A 49 5.36 -1.59 1.62
N SER A 50 4.11 -2.12 1.53
CA SER A 50 3.32 -3.25 2.09
C SER A 50 1.97 -3.36 1.28
N PRO A 51 0.87 -4.06 1.66
CA PRO A 51 0.51 -5.50 1.53
C PRO A 51 -0.72 -5.80 0.62
N LEU A 52 -0.73 -6.94 -0.11
CA LEU A 52 -1.94 -7.45 -0.83
C LEU A 52 -2.53 -8.78 -0.31
N ARG A 53 -1.94 -9.44 0.70
CA ARG A 53 -2.29 -10.82 1.05
C ARG A 53 -3.63 -11.03 1.77
N ASN A 54 -4.33 -9.97 2.16
CA ASN A 54 -5.47 -10.04 3.08
C ASN A 54 -6.77 -10.69 2.54
N PHE A 55 -6.89 -10.95 1.23
CA PHE A 55 -8.18 -11.33 0.62
C PHE A 55 -8.17 -12.59 -0.25
N GLY A 56 -7.13 -13.42 -0.17
CA GLY A 56 -7.01 -14.60 -1.04
C GLY A 56 -6.91 -14.23 -2.52
N LEU A 57 -6.35 -13.04 -2.81
CA LEU A 57 -6.07 -12.53 -4.15
C LEU A 57 -4.70 -12.99 -4.67
N ASP A 58 -4.17 -14.05 -4.09
CA ASP A 58 -2.83 -14.60 -4.33
C ASP A 58 -2.85 -15.84 -5.24
N LYS A 59 -4.02 -16.22 -5.77
CA LYS A 59 -4.14 -17.36 -6.69
C LYS A 59 -3.73 -16.95 -8.12
N PRO A 60 -2.89 -17.76 -8.80
CA PRO A 60 -2.59 -17.54 -10.20
C PRO A 60 -3.83 -17.52 -11.09
N GLY A 61 -3.82 -16.69 -12.13
CA GLY A 61 -4.92 -16.58 -13.10
C GLY A 61 -6.11 -15.71 -12.65
N MET A 62 -6.07 -15.13 -11.45
CA MET A 62 -7.07 -14.15 -11.03
C MET A 62 -6.98 -12.86 -11.87
N TYR A 63 -8.13 -12.22 -12.10
CA TYR A 63 -8.17 -10.88 -12.67
C TYR A 63 -8.25 -9.85 -11.54
N ILE A 64 -7.23 -9.00 -11.42
CA ILE A 64 -7.13 -7.98 -10.36
C ILE A 64 -7.11 -6.61 -11.00
N SER A 65 -8.04 -5.75 -10.59
CA SER A 65 -8.05 -4.35 -11.00
C SER A 65 -7.50 -3.45 -9.90
N VAL A 66 -6.52 -2.61 -10.24
CA VAL A 66 -5.94 -1.61 -9.33
C VAL A 66 -6.46 -0.24 -9.72
N VAL A 67 -7.23 0.39 -8.83
CA VAL A 67 -7.77 1.73 -9.06
C VAL A 67 -6.80 2.76 -8.47
N GLY A 68 -6.19 3.55 -9.35
CA GLY A 68 -5.21 4.59 -9.03
C GLY A 68 -3.77 4.08 -8.89
N LEU A 69 -2.85 4.73 -9.60
CA LEU A 69 -1.40 4.50 -9.49
C LEU A 69 -0.75 5.60 -8.65
N GLY A 70 -0.68 5.36 -7.35
CA GLY A 70 0.13 6.13 -6.40
C GLY A 70 0.94 5.17 -5.52
N VAL A 71 1.27 5.58 -4.28
CA VAL A 71 2.05 4.78 -3.31
C VAL A 71 1.48 3.36 -3.16
N LEU A 72 0.19 3.19 -2.87
CA LEU A 72 -0.37 1.86 -2.65
C LEU A 72 -0.62 1.10 -3.95
N GLY A 73 -1.01 1.81 -5.01
CA GLY A 73 -1.37 1.21 -6.29
C GLY A 73 -0.18 0.53 -6.99
N HIS A 74 1.00 1.16 -6.96
CA HIS A 74 2.17 0.60 -7.64
C HIS A 74 2.66 -0.70 -6.97
N VAL A 75 2.73 -0.74 -5.64
CA VAL A 75 3.09 -1.96 -4.88
C VAL A 75 2.02 -3.04 -5.07
N ALA A 76 0.74 -2.67 -5.02
CA ALA A 76 -0.36 -3.59 -5.26
C ALA A 76 -0.23 -4.27 -6.63
N MET A 77 0.07 -3.50 -7.67
CA MET A 77 0.21 -4.06 -9.00
C MET A 77 1.41 -5.02 -9.11
N LYS A 78 2.59 -4.66 -8.57
CA LYS A 78 3.77 -5.56 -8.54
C LYS A 78 3.47 -6.87 -7.80
N LEU A 79 2.81 -6.80 -6.65
CA LEU A 79 2.39 -7.96 -5.87
C LEU A 79 1.39 -8.84 -6.64
N ALA A 80 0.38 -8.25 -7.26
CA ALA A 80 -0.62 -8.99 -8.04
C ALA A 80 0.02 -9.73 -9.23
N LYS A 81 0.95 -9.10 -9.94
CA LYS A 81 1.71 -9.75 -11.01
C LYS A 81 2.58 -10.90 -10.48
N ALA A 82 3.23 -10.73 -9.32
CA ALA A 82 4.02 -11.78 -8.70
C ALA A 82 3.18 -12.99 -8.25
N PHE A 83 1.91 -12.78 -7.91
CA PHE A 83 0.95 -13.87 -7.68
C PHE A 83 0.45 -14.55 -8.96
N GLY A 84 0.87 -14.09 -10.14
CA GLY A 84 0.42 -14.63 -11.43
C GLY A 84 -0.98 -14.17 -11.81
N ALA A 85 -1.47 -13.06 -11.25
CA ALA A 85 -2.73 -12.45 -11.67
C ALA A 85 -2.58 -11.70 -12.99
N LYS A 86 -3.68 -11.62 -13.74
CA LYS A 86 -3.85 -10.66 -14.83
C LYS A 86 -4.28 -9.33 -14.23
N VAL A 87 -3.46 -8.31 -14.37
CA VAL A 87 -3.64 -7.04 -13.68
C VAL A 87 -4.10 -5.95 -14.65
N THR A 88 -5.22 -5.32 -14.31
CA THR A 88 -5.74 -4.16 -15.02
C THR A 88 -5.59 -2.91 -14.16
N VAL A 89 -4.99 -1.86 -14.70
CA VAL A 89 -4.97 -0.56 -14.02
C VAL A 89 -6.18 0.26 -14.44
N ILE A 90 -6.88 0.84 -13.48
CA ILE A 90 -7.96 1.79 -13.70
C ILE A 90 -7.51 3.15 -13.17
N SER A 91 -7.46 4.16 -14.03
CA SER A 91 -7.00 5.51 -13.66
C SER A 91 -7.97 6.57 -14.17
N THR A 92 -8.09 7.68 -13.45
CA THR A 92 -8.77 8.88 -13.97
C THR A 92 -7.84 9.75 -14.82
N SER A 93 -6.52 9.53 -14.75
CA SER A 93 -5.50 10.31 -15.46
C SER A 93 -4.93 9.53 -16.64
N PRO A 94 -5.24 9.90 -17.89
CA PRO A 94 -4.67 9.28 -19.10
C PRO A 94 -3.15 9.43 -19.18
N ALA A 95 -2.60 10.52 -18.62
CA ALA A 95 -1.16 10.80 -18.60
C ALA A 95 -0.34 9.67 -17.95
N LYS A 96 -0.91 8.97 -16.97
CA LYS A 96 -0.25 7.85 -16.28
C LYS A 96 -0.21 6.56 -17.10
N LYS A 97 -0.87 6.49 -18.26
CA LYS A 97 -0.94 5.28 -19.09
C LYS A 97 0.41 4.85 -19.61
N LYS A 98 1.19 5.79 -20.17
CA LYS A 98 2.50 5.48 -20.77
C LYS A 98 3.45 4.94 -19.70
N GLU A 99 3.58 5.66 -18.59
CA GLU A 99 4.37 5.24 -17.45
C GLU A 99 3.92 3.89 -16.90
N ALA A 100 2.61 3.67 -16.73
CA ALA A 100 2.10 2.39 -16.27
C ALA A 100 2.50 1.25 -17.20
N ILE A 101 2.36 1.41 -18.52
CA ILE A 101 2.69 0.36 -19.48
C ILE A 101 4.19 0.09 -19.52
N GLU A 102 5.02 1.14 -19.58
CA GLU A 102 6.48 1.01 -19.76
C GLU A 102 7.20 0.60 -18.47
N HIS A 103 6.77 1.12 -17.32
CA HIS A 103 7.48 0.94 -16.05
C HIS A 103 6.90 -0.19 -15.19
N LEU A 104 5.59 -0.39 -15.28
CA LEU A 104 4.83 -1.25 -14.38
C LEU A 104 4.24 -2.49 -15.09
N GLY A 105 4.01 -2.42 -16.40
CA GLY A 105 3.61 -3.57 -17.23
C GLY A 105 2.29 -4.24 -16.87
N PRO A 106 1.16 -3.51 -16.68
CA PRO A 106 -0.14 -4.14 -16.51
C PRO A 106 -0.59 -4.82 -17.81
N ASP A 107 -1.41 -5.86 -17.67
CA ASP A 107 -2.00 -6.58 -18.82
C ASP A 107 -3.05 -5.72 -19.54
N SER A 108 -3.64 -4.74 -18.86
CA SER A 108 -4.60 -3.79 -19.43
C SER A 108 -4.60 -2.46 -18.67
N PHE A 109 -4.94 -1.37 -19.36
CA PHE A 109 -5.10 -0.04 -18.75
C PHE A 109 -6.43 0.58 -19.20
N LEU A 110 -7.23 1.01 -18.22
CA LEU A 110 -8.57 1.55 -18.38
C LEU A 110 -8.65 2.96 -17.80
N VAL A 111 -9.43 3.82 -18.46
CA VAL A 111 -9.77 5.14 -17.93
C VAL A 111 -11.15 5.05 -17.29
N SER A 112 -11.26 5.43 -16.00
CA SER A 112 -12.35 5.09 -15.07
C SER A 112 -13.77 5.55 -15.43
N SER A 113 -13.99 6.23 -16.55
CA SER A 113 -15.29 6.75 -16.98
C SER A 113 -16.30 5.66 -17.42
N ASP A 114 -15.96 4.38 -17.34
CA ASP A 114 -16.82 3.26 -17.74
C ASP A 114 -17.10 2.29 -16.58
N GLN A 115 -18.29 2.40 -15.99
CA GLN A 115 -18.75 1.58 -14.86
C GLN A 115 -19.22 0.16 -15.25
N ALA A 116 -19.34 -0.17 -16.55
CA ALA A 116 -19.89 -1.44 -17.00
C ALA A 116 -18.95 -2.65 -16.84
N GLN A 117 -17.69 -2.42 -16.45
CA GLN A 117 -16.62 -3.41 -16.63
C GLN A 117 -16.35 -4.33 -15.43
N LEU A 118 -17.09 -4.18 -14.32
CA LEU A 118 -17.04 -5.15 -13.22
C LEU A 118 -17.92 -6.37 -13.54
N GLN A 119 -17.28 -7.52 -13.74
CA GLN A 119 -17.93 -8.81 -14.01
C GLN A 119 -18.80 -9.31 -12.83
N HIS A 120 -19.61 -10.35 -13.09
CA HIS A 120 -20.35 -11.06 -12.05
C HIS A 120 -19.40 -11.65 -10.99
N ASP A 121 -19.85 -11.71 -9.75
CA ASP A 121 -19.09 -12.22 -8.59
C ASP A 121 -17.80 -11.42 -8.29
N GLY A 122 -17.70 -10.20 -8.85
CA GLY A 122 -16.57 -9.30 -8.65
C GLY A 122 -16.48 -8.75 -7.22
N LYS A 123 -15.26 -8.61 -6.71
CA LYS A 123 -14.97 -8.06 -5.39
C LYS A 123 -14.20 -6.74 -5.49
N LEU A 124 -14.80 -5.65 -4.99
CA LEU A 124 -14.15 -4.36 -4.80
C LEU A 124 -13.60 -4.27 -3.38
N THR A 125 -12.28 -4.09 -3.25
CA THR A 125 -11.62 -3.92 -1.94
C THR A 125 -11.11 -2.49 -1.79
N LEU A 126 -11.65 -1.76 -0.83
CA LEU A 126 -11.28 -0.39 -0.51
C LEU A 126 -10.09 -0.36 0.46
N LEU A 127 -9.02 0.29 0.04
CA LEU A 127 -7.82 0.55 0.85
C LEU A 127 -7.70 2.03 1.25
N GLY A 128 -8.20 2.94 0.41
CA GLY A 128 -8.26 4.36 0.70
C GLY A 128 -9.42 4.73 1.61
N SER A 129 -9.35 5.91 2.21
CA SER A 129 -10.38 6.45 3.12
C SER A 129 -11.07 7.69 2.49
N PRO A 130 -11.96 7.51 1.50
CA PRO A 130 -12.75 8.62 0.95
C PRO A 130 -13.75 9.13 1.99
N LYS A 131 -14.12 10.41 1.90
CA LYS A 131 -15.05 11.06 2.85
C LYS A 131 -16.48 10.50 2.77
N ALA A 132 -16.91 10.09 1.58
CA ALA A 132 -18.18 9.41 1.33
C ALA A 132 -18.04 8.53 0.08
N LEU A 133 -18.77 7.41 0.05
CA LEU A 133 -18.83 6.52 -1.11
C LEU A 133 -20.30 6.16 -1.37
N GLU A 134 -20.78 6.48 -2.56
CA GLU A 134 -22.10 6.05 -3.03
C GLU A 134 -21.99 4.70 -3.74
N LEU A 135 -22.85 3.74 -3.37
CA LEU A 135 -22.85 2.40 -3.93
C LEU A 135 -24.19 2.13 -4.65
N PRO A 136 -24.19 1.91 -5.97
CA PRO A 136 -25.42 1.64 -6.70
C PRO A 136 -25.92 0.21 -6.41
N VAL A 137 -27.13 0.09 -5.84
CA VAL A 137 -27.67 -1.18 -5.32
C VAL A 137 -28.01 -2.19 -6.42
N MET A 138 -28.65 -1.74 -7.52
CA MET A 138 -29.09 -2.65 -8.60
C MET A 138 -27.92 -3.40 -9.27
N PRO A 139 -26.80 -2.74 -9.65
CA PRO A 139 -25.61 -3.43 -10.14
C PRO A 139 -24.98 -4.41 -9.14
N MET A 140 -25.10 -4.16 -7.83
CA MET A 140 -24.59 -5.07 -6.80
C MET A 140 -25.42 -6.35 -6.71
N LEU A 141 -26.75 -6.22 -6.72
CA LEU A 141 -27.68 -7.35 -6.70
C LEU A 141 -27.57 -8.18 -7.98
N ALA A 142 -27.71 -7.53 -9.14
CA ALA A 142 -27.64 -8.20 -10.43
C ALA A 142 -26.28 -8.89 -10.63
N GLY A 143 -25.19 -8.25 -10.22
CA GLY A 143 -23.83 -8.74 -10.38
C GLY A 143 -23.33 -9.69 -9.29
N ARG A 144 -24.07 -9.92 -8.19
CA ARG A 144 -23.57 -10.60 -6.97
C ARG A 144 -22.21 -10.04 -6.49
N LYS A 145 -22.07 -8.72 -6.50
CA LYS A 145 -20.79 -8.05 -6.23
C LYS A 145 -20.56 -7.85 -4.74
N ILE A 146 -19.30 -7.97 -4.31
CA ILE A 146 -18.87 -7.75 -2.92
C ILE A 146 -18.09 -6.44 -2.82
N VAL A 147 -18.42 -5.60 -1.84
CA VAL A 147 -17.59 -4.45 -1.44
C VAL A 147 -17.03 -4.72 -0.05
N ALA A 148 -15.72 -4.63 0.11
CA ALA A 148 -15.02 -4.87 1.38
C ALA A 148 -13.99 -3.77 1.65
N GLY A 149 -13.69 -3.50 2.92
CA GLY A 149 -12.59 -2.62 3.32
C GLY A 149 -11.42 -3.41 3.92
N SER A 150 -10.21 -2.88 3.79
CA SER A 150 -9.02 -3.43 4.47
C SER A 150 -8.18 -2.34 5.10
N GLY A 151 -8.09 -2.38 6.43
CA GLY A 151 -7.12 -1.59 7.17
C GLY A 151 -5.96 -2.47 7.65
N ILE A 152 -4.79 -2.29 7.05
CA ILE A 152 -3.50 -2.84 7.54
C ILE A 152 -3.48 -4.40 7.58
N GLY A 153 -2.32 -5.00 7.85
CA GLY A 153 -2.11 -6.44 8.04
C GLY A 153 -1.85 -6.80 9.52
N GLY A 154 -2.06 -8.05 9.90
CA GLY A 154 -1.54 -8.57 11.17
C GLY A 154 -0.04 -8.84 11.08
N ILE A 155 0.67 -8.84 12.21
CA ILE A 155 2.15 -8.99 12.21
C ILE A 155 2.62 -10.24 11.48
N LYS A 156 1.96 -11.38 11.72
CA LYS A 156 2.28 -12.64 11.04
C LYS A 156 2.17 -12.51 9.51
N GLU A 157 1.07 -11.94 9.04
CA GLU A 157 0.84 -11.72 7.60
C GLU A 157 1.83 -10.71 7.02
N THR A 158 2.22 -9.71 7.80
CA THR A 158 3.24 -8.73 7.41
C THR A 158 4.61 -9.40 7.26
N GLN A 159 4.99 -10.28 8.18
CA GLN A 159 6.22 -11.07 8.10
C GLN A 159 6.23 -11.95 6.83
N GLU A 160 5.17 -12.74 6.62
CA GLU A 160 5.02 -13.59 5.42
C GLU A 160 5.06 -12.77 4.11
N MET A 161 4.47 -11.57 4.12
CA MET A 161 4.48 -10.68 2.96
C MET A 161 5.89 -10.16 2.66
N ILE A 162 6.65 -9.77 3.67
CA ILE A 162 8.02 -9.28 3.50
C ILE A 162 8.95 -10.38 3.00
N GLU A 163 8.81 -11.60 3.54
CA GLU A 163 9.53 -12.78 3.05
C GLU A 163 9.19 -13.10 1.59
N PHE A 164 7.91 -12.98 1.21
CA PHE A 164 7.49 -13.14 -0.18
C PHE A 164 8.11 -12.08 -1.09
N CYS A 165 8.07 -10.80 -0.68
CA CYS A 165 8.70 -9.72 -1.45
C CYS A 165 10.20 -9.96 -1.65
N ALA A 166 10.90 -10.38 -0.59
CA ALA A 166 12.32 -10.72 -0.64
C ALA A 166 12.62 -11.89 -1.58
N LYS A 167 11.79 -12.93 -1.59
CA LYS A 167 11.96 -14.08 -2.49
C LYS A 167 11.75 -13.72 -3.97
N HIS A 168 10.85 -12.79 -4.24
CA HIS A 168 10.42 -12.43 -5.60
C HIS A 168 11.00 -11.11 -6.10
N ASN A 169 11.95 -10.51 -5.37
CA ASN A 169 12.57 -9.22 -5.68
C ASN A 169 11.53 -8.11 -5.92
N ILE A 170 10.47 -8.08 -5.11
CA ILE A 170 9.41 -7.08 -5.21
C ILE A 170 9.80 -5.90 -4.35
N THR A 171 10.13 -4.78 -5.00
CA THR A 171 10.52 -3.53 -4.34
C THR A 171 9.55 -2.39 -4.64
N ALA A 172 9.47 -1.43 -3.73
CA ALA A 172 8.79 -0.16 -3.97
C ALA A 172 9.73 0.77 -4.75
N ASP A 173 9.16 1.63 -5.59
CA ASP A 173 9.96 2.67 -6.24
C ASP A 173 9.99 3.88 -5.30
N VAL A 174 11.19 4.26 -4.86
CA VAL A 174 11.35 5.25 -3.79
C VAL A 174 12.25 6.41 -4.20
N GLU A 175 11.98 7.56 -3.60
CA GLU A 175 12.84 8.72 -3.59
C GLU A 175 13.37 8.92 -2.17
N VAL A 176 14.67 8.67 -1.99
CA VAL A 176 15.31 8.84 -0.68
C VAL A 176 15.62 10.32 -0.44
N ILE A 177 15.06 10.88 0.64
CA ILE A 177 15.17 12.30 0.99
C ILE A 177 15.85 12.49 2.35
N PRO A 178 16.58 13.58 2.56
CA PRO A 178 17.06 13.94 3.89
C PRO A 178 15.90 14.49 4.74
N MET A 179 15.96 14.33 6.06
CA MET A 179 14.93 14.84 6.98
C MET A 179 14.65 16.34 6.81
N LYS A 180 15.66 17.16 6.49
CA LYS A 180 15.49 18.61 6.26
C LYS A 180 14.51 18.92 5.12
N TYR A 181 14.31 17.99 4.20
CA TYR A 181 13.40 18.13 3.05
C TYR A 181 11.95 17.71 3.38
N VAL A 182 11.66 17.22 4.58
CA VAL A 182 10.36 16.62 4.91
C VAL A 182 9.17 17.55 4.65
N ASN A 183 9.27 18.85 4.97
CA ASN A 183 8.17 19.79 4.75
C ASN A 183 7.89 19.97 3.25
N THR A 184 8.94 20.10 2.43
CA THR A 184 8.79 20.17 0.97
C THR A 184 8.22 18.87 0.41
N ALA A 185 8.67 17.72 0.92
CA ALA A 185 8.11 16.43 0.53
C ALA A 185 6.61 16.30 0.86
N MET A 186 6.15 16.88 1.98
CA MET A 186 4.73 16.92 2.33
C MET A 186 3.93 17.81 1.37
N ASP A 187 4.48 18.94 0.93
CA ASP A 187 3.85 19.79 -0.09
C ASP A 187 3.76 19.09 -1.46
N CYS A 188 4.83 18.38 -1.85
CA CYS A 188 4.85 17.55 -3.06
C CYS A 188 3.77 16.44 -2.99
N LEU A 189 3.67 15.74 -1.85
CA LEU A 189 2.67 14.71 -1.63
C LEU A 189 1.24 15.27 -1.73
N ALA A 190 0.98 16.44 -1.16
CA ALA A 190 -0.32 17.10 -1.24
C ALA A 190 -0.72 17.46 -2.67
N LYS A 191 0.26 17.75 -3.54
CA LYS A 191 0.07 18.04 -4.97
C LYS A 191 0.10 16.80 -5.86
N ALA A 192 0.26 15.60 -5.29
CA ALA A 192 0.52 14.36 -6.02
C ALA A 192 1.76 14.43 -6.95
N ASP A 193 2.72 15.28 -6.59
CA ASP A 193 3.99 15.50 -7.30
C ASP A 193 5.09 14.63 -6.68
N VAL A 194 4.90 13.32 -6.77
CA VAL A 194 5.84 12.29 -6.34
C VAL A 194 5.69 11.13 -7.30
N ARG A 195 6.78 10.48 -7.70
CA ARG A 195 6.65 9.30 -8.58
C ARG A 195 5.81 8.22 -7.92
N TYR A 196 6.21 7.82 -6.70
CA TYR A 196 5.53 6.77 -5.96
C TYR A 196 5.63 6.95 -4.45
N GLN A 197 6.83 6.98 -3.87
CA GLN A 197 7.03 7.00 -2.42
C GLN A 197 8.28 7.77 -2.02
N PHE A 198 8.22 8.52 -0.91
CA PHE A 198 9.40 9.09 -0.27
C PHE A 198 9.89 8.19 0.88
N VAL A 199 11.21 8.08 1.03
CA VAL A 199 11.85 7.43 2.18
C VAL A 199 12.80 8.42 2.82
N ILE A 200 12.63 8.66 4.13
CA ILE A 200 13.52 9.58 4.86
C ILE A 200 14.77 8.82 5.31
N ASN A 201 15.94 9.32 4.93
CA ASN A 201 17.20 8.82 5.44
C ASN A 201 17.48 9.41 6.83
N ILE A 202 17.15 8.65 7.87
CA ILE A 202 17.40 8.99 9.27
C ILE A 202 18.89 8.81 9.64
N GLY A 203 19.56 7.78 9.12
CA GLY A 203 20.95 7.46 9.48
C GLY A 203 21.95 8.56 9.17
N ASN A 204 21.70 9.36 8.12
CA ASN A 204 22.54 10.51 7.78
C ASN A 204 22.35 11.72 8.72
N MET A 205 21.35 11.73 9.61
CA MET A 205 21.22 12.77 10.64
C MET A 205 22.28 12.64 11.73
N LEU A 206 22.72 11.42 12.04
CA LEU A 206 23.72 11.13 13.08
C LEU A 206 25.14 11.59 12.71
N LYS A 207 25.42 11.83 11.42
CA LYS A 207 26.73 12.34 10.94
C LYS A 207 26.82 13.87 10.96
N ALA A 208 25.72 14.57 11.21
CA ALA A 208 25.64 16.02 11.18
C ALA A 208 25.56 16.66 12.58
N ALA A 209 25.78 15.87 13.62
CA ALA A 209 25.83 16.28 15.03
C ALA A 209 27.25 16.12 15.59
#